data_AF-A0A1H8MSI6-F1
#
_entry.id   AF-A0A1H8MSI6-F1
#
_cell.length_a   1.000
_cell.length_b   1.000
_cell.length_c   1.000
_cell.angle_alpha   90.00
_cell.angle_beta   90.00
_cell.angle_gamma   90.00
#
_symmetry.space_group_name_H-M   'P 1'
#
loop_
_entity.id
_entity.type
_entity.pdbx_description
1 polymer ?
#
loop_
_entity_poly.entity_id
_entity_poly.type
_entity_poly.pdbx_seq_one_letter_code
_entity_poly.pdbx_strand_id
1 'polypeptide(L)'
;MVVLGSVMAQLADRMMPAPAQASVAQATTVGMSSNAGARSVAIPRDARGHFQTDGRIDGQRIAFMVDTGASVVALNERSAAQFGLRPRPAEYTARVSTANGTVKAARARLAMLDVGGLIVRDVDAMVLPDEALSENLLGLSFLSKLRRFEYANGQMVLEQ
;
A
#
# COMPACT_ATOMS: atom_id res chain seq x y z
N MET A 1 -25.28 -78.09 -14.31
CA MET A 1 -26.56 -77.57 -13.83
C MET A 1 -26.25 -76.58 -12.71
N VAL A 2 -26.70 -75.34 -12.91
CA VAL A 2 -26.39 -74.11 -12.15
C VAL A 2 -26.87 -74.20 -10.70
N VAL A 3 -26.19 -73.56 -9.74
CA VAL A 3 -26.74 -72.52 -8.84
C VAL A 3 -25.63 -71.87 -7.98
N LEU A 4 -25.62 -70.54 -8.05
CA LEU A 4 -24.87 -69.56 -7.26
C LEU A 4 -25.31 -69.55 -5.78
N GLY A 5 -24.40 -69.14 -4.88
CA GLY A 5 -24.75 -68.83 -3.50
C GLY A 5 -23.65 -68.07 -2.74
N SER A 6 -23.66 -66.75 -2.90
CA SER A 6 -23.24 -65.69 -1.97
C SER A 6 -23.54 -65.97 -0.48
N VAL A 7 -22.94 -65.39 0.58
CA VAL A 7 -21.95 -64.34 0.85
C VAL A 7 -21.64 -64.45 2.36
N MET A 8 -20.38 -64.27 2.77
CA MET A 8 -19.97 -63.98 4.17
C MET A 8 -19.92 -62.45 4.31
N ALA A 9 -20.75 -61.86 5.17
CA ALA A 9 -20.46 -61.55 6.57
C ALA A 9 -19.64 -60.27 6.74
N GLN A 10 -20.10 -59.44 7.70
CA GLN A 10 -19.30 -58.49 8.49
C GLN A 10 -18.89 -57.19 7.75
N LEU A 11 -18.84 -56.00 8.34
CA LEU A 11 -18.97 -55.56 9.72
C LEU A 11 -18.99 -54.01 9.69
N ALA A 12 -19.87 -53.44 10.50
CA ALA A 12 -19.78 -52.17 11.22
C ALA A 12 -19.12 -50.88 10.65
N ASP A 13 -19.87 -49.81 10.93
CA ASP A 13 -19.42 -48.57 11.59
C ASP A 13 -19.02 -47.33 10.77
N ARG A 14 -19.82 -46.26 11.02
CA ARG A 14 -19.48 -44.84 11.10
C ARG A 14 -18.80 -44.17 9.90
N MET A 15 -19.62 -43.58 9.03
CA MET A 15 -19.24 -42.40 8.24
C MET A 15 -19.73 -41.12 8.90
N MET A 16 -18.80 -40.35 9.46
CA MET A 16 -18.98 -38.92 9.74
C MET A 16 -18.48 -38.12 8.53
N PRO A 17 -19.07 -36.96 8.19
CA PRO A 17 -18.50 -36.07 7.18
C PRO A 17 -17.28 -35.32 7.74
N ALA A 18 -16.20 -35.31 6.96
CA ALA A 18 -14.97 -34.56 7.25
C ALA A 18 -15.22 -33.04 7.19
N PRO A 19 -14.66 -32.23 8.10
CA PRO A 19 -14.64 -30.79 7.94
C PRO A 19 -13.57 -30.40 6.90
N ALA A 20 -13.99 -29.70 5.86
CA ALA A 20 -13.11 -29.06 4.90
C ALA A 20 -12.21 -28.03 5.62
N GLN A 21 -10.90 -28.29 5.65
CA GLN A 21 -9.92 -27.31 6.12
C GLN A 21 -9.77 -26.22 5.07
N ALA A 22 -10.52 -25.12 5.26
CA ALA A 22 -10.32 -23.89 4.50
C ALA A 22 -9.00 -23.24 4.90
N SER A 23 -8.13 -23.08 3.91
CA SER A 23 -6.87 -22.34 3.97
C SER A 23 -7.06 -20.93 4.52
N VAL A 24 -6.44 -20.63 5.66
CA VAL A 24 -6.27 -19.25 6.13
C VAL A 24 -4.92 -18.79 5.61
N ALA A 25 -4.93 -18.14 4.45
CA ALA A 25 -3.78 -17.38 3.96
C ALA A 25 -3.35 -16.40 5.06
N GLN A 26 -2.11 -16.53 5.52
CA GLN A 26 -1.50 -15.61 6.46
C GLN A 26 -1.36 -14.26 5.76
N ALA A 27 -2.35 -13.38 5.97
CA ALA A 27 -2.18 -11.97 5.68
C ALA A 27 -1.05 -11.47 6.57
N THR A 28 0.04 -11.03 5.95
CA THR A 28 1.16 -10.36 6.59
C THR A 28 0.62 -9.14 7.32
N THR A 29 0.34 -9.30 8.61
CA THR A 29 -0.05 -8.18 9.46
C THR A 29 1.22 -7.37 9.70
N VAL A 30 1.25 -6.14 9.17
CA VAL A 30 2.23 -5.13 9.57
C VAL A 30 2.16 -5.05 11.10
N GLY A 31 3.20 -5.53 11.78
CA GLY A 31 3.23 -5.67 13.23
C GLY A 31 3.13 -4.30 13.91
N MET A 32 1.92 -3.92 14.31
CA MET A 32 1.66 -2.68 15.05
C MET A 32 2.09 -2.87 16.51
N SER A 33 3.37 -2.65 16.81
CA SER A 33 3.82 -2.54 18.20
C SER A 33 3.40 -1.19 18.77
N SER A 34 2.28 -1.17 19.49
CA SER A 34 1.79 0.04 20.19
C SER A 34 2.42 0.12 21.57
N ASN A 35 3.65 0.61 21.63
CA ASN A 35 4.22 1.12 22.88
C ASN A 35 3.83 2.60 23.00
N ALA A 36 3.16 2.98 24.08
CA ALA A 36 2.68 4.34 24.30
C ALA A 36 3.85 5.34 24.42
N GLY A 37 4.30 5.87 23.28
CA GLY A 37 5.39 6.85 23.18
C GLY A 37 5.87 7.14 21.75
N ALA A 38 5.55 6.29 20.77
CA ALA A 38 5.89 6.51 19.37
C ALA A 38 4.99 5.64 18.50
N ARG A 39 4.42 6.20 17.41
CA ARG A 39 3.83 5.32 16.39
C ARG A 39 4.90 5.04 15.35
N SER A 40 5.12 3.76 15.05
CA SER A 40 6.15 3.35 14.09
C SER A 40 5.58 2.38 13.07
N VAL A 41 6.03 2.50 11.83
CA VAL A 41 5.70 1.62 10.71
C VAL A 41 6.99 1.15 10.08
N ALA A 42 7.19 -0.16 10.01
CA ALA A 42 8.30 -0.79 9.31
C ALA A 42 7.82 -1.34 7.97
N ILE A 43 8.39 -0.83 6.87
CA ILE A 43 8.05 -1.19 5.50
C ILE A 43 9.17 -2.07 4.95
N PRO A 44 8.93 -3.37 4.69
CA PRO A 44 9.93 -4.24 4.10
C PRO A 44 10.22 -3.85 2.65
N ARG A 45 11.44 -4.13 2.21
CA ARG A 45 11.83 -4.01 0.81
C ARG A 45 11.12 -5.09 -0.03
N ASP A 46 10.55 -4.70 -1.15
CA ASP A 46 9.92 -5.60 -2.12
C ASP A 46 10.98 -6.36 -2.96
N ALA A 47 10.53 -7.31 -3.78
CA ALA A 47 11.42 -8.10 -4.65
C ALA A 47 12.16 -7.27 -5.71
N ARG A 48 11.63 -6.09 -6.08
CA ARG A 48 12.26 -5.14 -7.02
C ARG A 48 13.26 -4.23 -6.32
N GLY A 49 13.23 -4.19 -5.00
CA GLY A 49 14.11 -3.39 -4.18
C GLY A 49 13.53 -2.06 -3.70
N HIS A 50 12.23 -1.85 -3.88
CA HIS A 50 11.50 -0.65 -3.47
C HIS A 50 10.78 -0.85 -2.14
N PHE A 51 10.34 0.23 -1.51
CA PHE A 51 9.52 0.18 -0.31
C PHE A 51 8.11 0.60 -0.68
N GLN A 52 7.17 -0.34 -0.61
CA GLN A 52 5.76 -0.13 -0.97
C GLN A 52 4.92 -0.08 0.28
N THR A 53 4.01 0.88 0.37
CA THR A 53 3.14 1.05 1.53
C THR A 53 1.74 1.46 1.12
N ASP A 54 0.77 0.99 1.90
CA ASP A 54 -0.62 1.45 1.82
C ASP A 54 -0.78 2.71 2.66
N GLY A 55 -1.43 3.71 2.08
CA GLY A 55 -1.90 4.90 2.76
C GLY A 55 -3.42 5.09 2.63
N ARG A 56 -3.91 6.15 3.28
CA ARG A 56 -5.25 6.67 3.09
C ARG A 56 -5.22 8.18 2.90
N ILE A 57 -5.92 8.63 1.86
CA ILE A 57 -6.27 10.04 1.66
C ILE A 57 -7.77 10.13 1.90
N ASP A 58 -8.19 10.98 2.83
CA ASP A 58 -9.60 11.17 3.18
C ASP A 58 -10.36 9.84 3.44
N GLY A 59 -9.66 8.87 4.05
CA GLY A 59 -10.20 7.55 4.41
C GLY A 59 -10.19 6.51 3.29
N GLN A 60 -9.93 6.91 2.04
CA GLN A 60 -9.85 6.01 0.89
C GLN A 60 -8.41 5.48 0.71
N ARG A 61 -8.27 4.19 0.38
CA ARG A 61 -6.96 3.54 0.23
C ARG A 61 -6.21 4.01 -1.01
N ILE A 62 -4.89 4.12 -0.89
CA ILE A 62 -3.95 4.41 -1.97
C ILE A 62 -2.64 3.69 -1.72
N ALA A 63 -1.96 3.21 -2.76
CA ALA A 63 -0.63 2.64 -2.65
C ALA A 63 0.44 3.68 -3.03
N PHE A 64 1.55 3.65 -2.31
CA PHE A 64 2.72 4.50 -2.54
C PHE A 64 4.02 3.69 -2.55
N MET A 65 4.93 4.10 -3.42
CA MET A 65 6.35 3.83 -3.26
C MET A 65 6.99 4.93 -2.41
N VAL A 66 7.77 4.57 -1.40
CA VAL A 66 8.58 5.54 -0.64
C VAL A 66 9.73 6.03 -1.51
N ASP A 67 9.81 7.34 -1.71
CA ASP A 67 10.84 7.96 -2.53
C ASP A 67 11.41 9.21 -1.84
N THR A 68 12.62 9.07 -1.30
CA THR A 68 13.34 10.17 -0.65
C THR A 68 13.91 11.19 -1.65
N GLY A 69 13.95 10.86 -2.94
CA GLY A 69 14.31 11.77 -4.02
C GLY A 69 13.17 12.69 -4.45
N ALA A 70 11.92 12.33 -4.14
CA ALA A 70 10.76 13.16 -4.42
C ALA A 70 10.60 14.25 -3.35
N SER A 71 10.67 15.53 -3.73
CA SER A 71 10.51 16.64 -2.79
C SER A 71 9.09 16.75 -2.22
N VAL A 72 8.08 16.29 -2.96
CA VAL A 72 6.66 16.34 -2.57
C VAL A 72 6.00 14.98 -2.81
N VAL A 73 4.83 14.75 -2.22
CA VAL A 73 3.99 13.60 -2.58
C VAL A 73 3.58 13.75 -4.04
N ALA A 74 3.80 12.71 -4.84
CA ALA A 74 3.44 12.71 -6.25
C ALA A 74 2.31 11.72 -6.51
N LEU A 75 1.23 12.19 -7.11
CA LEU A 75 0.08 11.39 -7.50
C LEU A 75 -0.02 11.36 -9.02
N ASN A 76 -0.35 10.20 -9.59
CA ASN A 76 -0.77 10.17 -10.98
C ASN A 76 -2.23 10.64 -11.10
N GLU A 77 -2.63 11.07 -12.29
CA GLU A 77 -3.98 11.61 -12.54
C GLU A 77 -5.06 10.62 -12.14
N ARG A 78 -4.87 9.34 -12.47
CA ARG A 78 -5.82 8.29 -12.15
C ARG A 78 -6.06 8.16 -10.65
N SER A 79 -5.00 8.18 -9.84
CA SER A 79 -5.11 8.09 -8.39
C SER A 79 -5.70 9.38 -7.82
N ALA A 80 -5.18 10.55 -8.23
CA ALA A 80 -5.68 11.85 -7.78
C ALA A 80 -7.20 11.99 -8.01
N ALA A 81 -7.69 11.53 -9.16
CA ALA A 81 -9.10 11.57 -9.54
C ALA A 81 -10.02 10.74 -8.62
N GLN A 82 -9.51 9.71 -7.93
CA GLN A 82 -10.28 8.90 -6.97
C GLN A 82 -10.67 9.71 -5.73
N PHE A 83 -9.83 10.67 -5.34
CA PHE A 83 -10.01 11.54 -4.18
C PHE A 83 -10.56 12.92 -4.56
N GLY A 84 -11.10 13.07 -5.77
CA GLY A 84 -11.68 14.34 -6.25
C GLY A 84 -10.67 15.37 -6.73
N LEU A 85 -9.37 15.06 -6.76
CA LEU A 85 -8.34 15.95 -7.31
C LEU A 85 -8.28 15.80 -8.83
N ARG A 86 -8.92 16.72 -9.55
CA ARG A 86 -9.00 16.72 -11.03
C ARG A 86 -8.54 18.06 -11.59
N PRO A 87 -7.22 18.31 -11.68
CA PRO A 87 -6.71 19.55 -12.24
C PRO A 87 -7.09 19.66 -13.72
N ARG A 88 -7.42 20.88 -14.15
CA ARG A 88 -7.65 21.22 -15.55
C ARG A 88 -6.30 21.33 -16.27
N PRO A 89 -6.25 21.14 -17.61
CA PRO A 89 -5.01 21.27 -18.37
C PRO A 89 -4.25 22.59 -18.14
N ALA A 90 -4.97 23.70 -17.90
CA ALA A 90 -4.38 25.00 -17.61
C ALA A 90 -3.67 25.09 -16.24
N GLU A 91 -3.93 24.17 -15.32
CA GLU A 91 -3.36 24.18 -13.95
C GLU A 91 -2.02 23.44 -13.87
N TYR A 92 -1.63 22.71 -14.93
CA TYR A 92 -0.34 22.05 -15.09
C TYR A 92 0.77 23.07 -15.42
N THR A 93 1.09 23.90 -14.44
CA THR A 93 1.99 25.04 -14.56
C THR A 93 3.33 24.81 -13.85
N ALA A 94 3.39 23.89 -12.88
CA ALA A 94 4.63 23.52 -12.23
C ALA A 94 5.48 22.62 -13.14
N ARG A 95 6.80 22.72 -13.03
CA ARG A 95 7.75 21.84 -13.71
C ARG A 95 8.38 20.91 -12.68
N VAL A 96 8.37 19.62 -12.98
CA VAL A 96 8.98 18.57 -12.15
C VAL A 96 10.05 17.87 -12.98
N SER A 97 11.25 17.73 -12.42
CA SER A 97 12.31 16.93 -13.01
C SER A 97 12.11 15.46 -12.63
N THR A 98 12.01 14.60 -13.62
CA THR A 98 11.93 13.14 -13.48
C THR A 98 13.09 12.50 -14.23
N ALA A 99 13.24 11.18 -14.09
CA ALA A 99 14.25 10.42 -14.83
C ALA A 99 14.09 10.53 -16.36
N ASN A 100 12.85 10.75 -16.84
CA ASN A 100 12.53 10.85 -18.26
C ASN A 100 12.55 12.30 -18.78
N GLY A 101 13.02 13.26 -17.97
CA GLY A 101 13.11 14.67 -18.32
C GLY A 101 12.19 15.54 -17.48
N THR A 102 11.87 16.74 -17.97
CA THR A 102 11.01 17.67 -17.24
C THR A 102 9.57 17.55 -17.73
N VAL A 103 8.65 17.35 -16.79
CA VAL A 103 7.21 17.25 -17.07
C VAL A 103 6.45 18.37 -16.39
N LYS A 104 5.27 18.71 -16.92
CA LYS A 104 4.35 19.62 -16.25
C LYS A 104 3.56 18.86 -15.19
N ALA A 105 3.30 19.52 -14.08
CA ALA A 105 2.50 19.01 -12.97
C ALA A 105 1.55 20.08 -12.46
N ALA A 106 0.44 19.65 -11.88
CA ALA A 106 -0.48 20.52 -11.15
C ALA A 106 -0.19 20.43 -9.66
N ARG A 107 -0.19 21.58 -8.98
CA ARG A 107 -0.05 21.62 -7.52
C ARG A 107 -1.35 21.17 -6.86
N ALA A 108 -1.25 20.40 -5.80
CA ALA A 108 -2.36 19.95 -4.98
C ALA A 108 -1.99 20.00 -3.49
N ARG A 109 -2.99 19.83 -2.64
CA ARG A 109 -2.81 19.74 -1.19
C ARG A 109 -3.72 18.66 -0.65
N LEU A 110 -3.14 17.72 0.10
CA LEU A 110 -3.88 16.68 0.79
C LEU A 110 -4.21 17.17 2.20
N ALA A 111 -5.49 17.19 2.54
CA ALA A 111 -5.93 17.62 3.87
C ALA A 111 -5.35 16.71 4.96
N MET A 112 -5.36 15.40 4.70
CA MET A 112 -4.82 14.38 5.58
C MET A 112 -4.30 13.19 4.78
N LEU A 113 -3.11 12.73 5.12
CA LEU A 113 -2.51 11.50 4.62
C LEU A 113 -2.15 10.61 5.82
N ASP A 114 -2.72 9.41 5.86
CA ASP A 114 -2.46 8.38 6.86
C ASP A 114 -1.63 7.25 6.22
N VAL A 115 -0.49 6.91 6.80
CA VAL A 115 0.32 5.74 6.39
C VAL A 115 0.53 4.84 7.60
N GLY A 116 -0.12 3.68 7.64
CA GLY A 116 0.01 2.74 8.77
C GLY A 116 -0.33 3.35 10.14
N GLY A 117 -1.21 4.36 10.18
CA GLY A 117 -1.56 5.12 11.38
C GLY A 117 -0.71 6.38 11.60
N LEU A 118 0.33 6.64 10.80
CA LEU A 118 1.09 7.88 10.82
C LEU A 118 0.30 8.95 10.09
N ILE A 119 -0.36 9.82 10.85
CA ILE A 119 -1.31 10.80 10.31
C ILE A 119 -0.61 12.13 10.17
N VAL A 120 -0.53 12.62 8.93
CA VAL A 120 0.06 13.92 8.59
C VAL A 120 -0.99 14.77 7.90
N ARG A 121 -1.12 16.01 8.33
CA ARG A 121 -2.07 16.98 7.76
C ARG A 121 -1.36 17.96 6.84
N ASP A 122 -2.14 18.59 5.95
CA ASP A 122 -1.66 19.69 5.12
C ASP A 122 -0.44 19.32 4.27
N VAL A 123 -0.50 18.18 3.59
CA VAL A 123 0.62 17.63 2.82
C VAL A 123 0.60 18.24 1.42
N ASP A 124 1.70 18.90 1.06
CA ASP A 124 1.87 19.41 -0.31
C ASP A 124 2.06 18.24 -1.27
N ALA A 125 1.33 18.28 -2.39
CA ALA A 125 1.38 17.24 -3.39
C ALA A 125 1.44 17.82 -4.80
N MET A 126 1.80 16.98 -5.76
CA MET A 126 1.66 17.27 -7.17
C MET A 126 0.91 16.14 -7.87
N VAL A 127 0.10 16.53 -8.85
CA VAL A 127 -0.57 15.63 -9.79
C VAL A 127 0.20 15.67 -11.09
N LEU A 128 0.68 14.52 -11.54
CA LEU A 128 1.44 14.34 -12.78
C LEU A 128 0.61 13.51 -13.77
N PRO A 129 0.76 13.73 -15.09
CA PRO A 129 0.17 12.88 -16.12
C PRO A 129 0.51 11.39 -15.90
N ASP A 130 -0.42 10.49 -16.20
CA ASP A 130 -0.26 9.04 -16.02
C ASP A 130 0.99 8.49 -16.77
N GLU A 131 1.32 9.08 -17.93
CA GLU A 131 2.51 8.71 -18.72
C GLU A 131 3.84 9.15 -18.08
N ALA A 132 3.80 10.13 -17.18
CA ALA A 132 4.97 10.66 -16.49
C ALA A 132 5.21 9.99 -15.13
N LEU A 133 4.19 9.33 -14.56
CA LEU A 133 4.26 8.72 -13.24
C LEU A 133 3.44 7.42 -13.16
N SER A 134 4.12 6.28 -13.15
CA SER A 134 3.47 4.96 -13.12
C SER A 134 2.92 4.57 -11.75
N GLU A 135 3.61 4.94 -10.67
CA GLU A 135 3.25 4.62 -9.27
C GLU A 135 3.28 5.90 -8.44
N ASN A 136 2.37 6.06 -7.47
CA ASN A 136 2.36 7.24 -6.59
C ASN A 136 3.60 7.22 -5.68
N LEU A 137 4.13 8.41 -5.36
CA LEU A 137 5.34 8.55 -4.56
C LEU A 137 5.05 9.22 -3.22
N LEU A 138 5.51 8.60 -2.14
CA LEU A 138 5.52 9.18 -0.80
C LEU A 138 6.84 9.95 -0.61
N GLY A 139 6.79 11.25 -0.91
CA GLY A 139 7.96 12.13 -0.90
C GLY A 139 8.18 12.90 0.41
N LEU A 140 9.18 13.78 0.40
CA LEU A 140 9.67 14.52 1.55
C LEU A 140 8.62 15.44 2.21
N SER A 141 7.65 15.97 1.47
CA SER A 141 6.53 16.74 2.06
C SER A 141 5.71 15.98 3.11
N PHE A 142 5.74 14.64 3.06
CA PHE A 142 5.20 13.77 4.11
C PHE A 142 6.32 13.33 5.07
N LEU A 143 7.40 12.77 4.54
CA LEU A 143 8.47 12.13 5.34
C LEU A 143 9.13 13.12 6.32
N SER A 144 9.33 14.37 5.92
CA SER A 144 9.95 15.40 6.78
C SER A 144 9.07 15.87 7.94
N LYS A 145 7.78 15.53 7.93
CA LYS A 145 6.85 15.83 9.03
C LYS A 145 6.80 14.72 10.08
N LEU A 146 7.46 13.59 9.81
CA LEU A 146 7.65 12.53 10.78
C LEU A 146 8.79 12.89 11.73
N ARG A 147 8.78 12.29 12.93
CA ARG A 147 9.89 12.42 13.86
C ARG A 147 11.17 11.79 13.31
N ARG A 148 11.02 10.66 12.63
CA ARG A 148 12.13 9.92 12.02
C ARG A 148 11.67 9.12 10.81
N PHE A 149 12.50 9.09 9.77
CA PHE A 149 12.43 8.11 8.71
C PHE A 149 13.86 7.59 8.44
N GLU A 150 14.06 6.28 8.46
CA GLU A 150 15.39 5.69 8.29
C GLU A 150 15.32 4.34 7.57
N TYR A 151 16.40 3.98 6.90
CA TYR A 151 16.60 2.61 6.44
C TYR A 151 17.39 1.83 7.49
N ALA A 152 16.76 0.80 8.06
CA ALA A 152 17.38 -0.06 9.08
C ALA A 152 16.97 -1.51 8.83
N ASN A 153 17.92 -2.44 8.96
CA ASN A 153 17.68 -3.89 8.89
C ASN A 153 16.91 -4.36 7.64
N GLY A 154 17.14 -3.75 6.48
CA GLY A 154 16.43 -4.11 5.25
C GLY A 154 15.03 -3.51 5.11
N GLN A 155 14.64 -2.59 6.00
CA GLN A 155 13.32 -1.98 6.03
C GLN A 155 13.41 -0.45 6.08
N MET A 156 12.39 0.21 5.54
CA MET A 156 12.16 1.63 5.79
C MET A 156 11.31 1.77 7.06
N VAL A 157 11.87 2.41 8.08
CA VAL A 157 11.20 2.67 9.36
C VAL A 157 10.72 4.12 9.38
N LEU A 158 9.42 4.31 9.58
CA LEU A 158 8.77 5.60 9.69
C LEU A 158 8.23 5.77 11.12
N GLU A 159 8.42 6.93 11.73
CA GLU A 159 8.06 7.15 13.13
C GLU A 159 7.52 8.56 13.39
N GLN A 160 6.43 8.63 14.15
CA GLN A 160 5.79 9.86 14.61
C GLN A 160 5.86 9.93 16.14
#